data_AF-A0A410V3X5-F1
#
_entry.id   AF-A0A410V3X5-F1
#
_cell.length_a   1.000
_cell.length_b   1.000
_cell.length_c   1.000
_cell.angle_alpha   90.00
_cell.angle_beta   90.00
_cell.angle_gamma   90.00
#
_symmetry.space_group_name_H-M   'P 1'
#
loop_
_entity.id
_entity.type
_entity.pdbx_description
1 polymer ?
#
loop_
_entity_poly.entity_id
_entity_poly.type
_entity_poly.pdbx_seq_one_letter_code
_entity_poly.pdbx_strand_id
1 'polypeptide(L)' 'MTHQYRAYLVGENGVFRSAEAFEASSDISALVVAQQFARRGDVEVWQLDRKIGLLRGPRPHEVSQNVPCETDRFREQVRN' A
#
# COMPACT_ATOMS: atom_id res chain seq x y z
N MET A 1 -12.17 26.23 5.09
CA MET A 1 -10.92 26.64 4.43
C MET A 1 -10.29 25.36 3.89
N THR A 2 -9.85 25.34 2.63
CA THR A 2 -9.14 24.20 2.07
C THR A 2 -7.64 24.35 2.38
N HIS A 3 -6.99 23.24 2.71
CA HIS A 3 -5.56 23.19 2.95
C HIS A 3 -4.87 22.53 1.75
N GLN A 4 -3.66 22.98 1.44
CA GLN A 4 -2.87 22.43 0.36
C GLN A 4 -2.05 21.24 0.85
N TYR A 5 -2.26 20.09 0.22
CA TYR A 5 -1.54 18.84 0.48
C TYR A 5 -0.76 18.43 -0.76
N ARG A 6 0.24 17.57 -0.55
CA ARG A 6 1.07 16.97 -1.59
C ARG A 6 1.16 15.47 -1.31
N ALA A 7 0.75 14.67 -2.28
CA ALA A 7 0.95 13.23 -2.31
C ALA A 7 2.18 12.90 -3.16
N TYR A 8 3.20 12.34 -2.54
CA TYR A 8 4.38 11.83 -3.22
C TYR A 8 4.21 10.32 -3.43
N LEU A 9 4.07 9.91 -4.69
CA LEU A 9 4.08 8.50 -5.08
C LEU A 9 5.53 8.00 -5.11
N VAL A 10 5.84 7.09 -4.20
CA VAL A 10 7.12 6.41 -4.06
C VAL A 10 6.99 5.01 -4.66
N GLY A 11 7.78 4.74 -5.70
CA GLY A 11 7.87 3.40 -6.30
C GLY A 11 8.73 2.44 -5.48
N GLU A 12 8.75 1.16 -5.89
CA GLU A 12 9.41 0.05 -5.18
C GLU A 12 10.89 0.27 -4.82
N ASN A 13 11.61 1.16 -5.52
CA ASN A 13 13.03 1.43 -5.28
C ASN A 13 13.28 2.75 -4.54
N GLY A 14 12.26 3.34 -3.89
CA GLY A 14 12.35 4.68 -3.30
C GLY A 14 12.39 5.80 -4.34
N VAL A 15 12.13 5.47 -5.62
CA VAL A 15 12.09 6.45 -6.71
C VAL A 15 10.76 7.17 -6.67
N PHE A 16 10.81 8.48 -6.45
CA PHE A 16 9.65 9.36 -6.58
C PHE A 16 9.17 9.35 -8.03
N ARG A 17 8.01 8.74 -8.25
CA ARG A 17 7.43 8.67 -9.60
C ARG A 17 6.61 9.90 -9.92
N SER A 18 5.91 10.45 -8.93
CA SER A 18 5.03 11.60 -9.13
C SER A 18 4.78 12.32 -7.82
N ALA A 19 4.60 13.63 -7.88
CA ALA A 19 4.13 14.46 -6.78
C ALA A 19 2.84 15.15 -7.22
N GLU A 20 1.71 14.78 -6.63
CA GLU A 20 0.42 15.43 -6.89
C GLU A 20 0.09 16.38 -5.76
N ALA A 21 0.03 17.67 -6.09
CA ALA A 21 -0.51 18.69 -5.19
C ALA A 21 -2.03 18.70 -5.31
N PHE A 22 -2.73 18.59 -4.19
CA PHE A 22 -4.19 18.61 -4.14
C PHE A 22 -4.67 19.40 -2.92
N GLU A 23 -5.88 19.95 -3.00
CA GLU A 23 -6.49 20.68 -1.90
C GLU A 23 -7.52 19.80 -1.19
N ALA A 24 -7.48 19.79 0.14
CA ALA A 24 -8.46 19.05 0.93
C ALA A 24 -8.91 19.85 2.16
N SER A 25 -10.13 19.60 2.60
CA SER A 25 -10.74 20.33 3.72
C SER A 25 -10.19 19.89 5.09
N SER A 26 -9.61 18.69 5.18
CA SER A 26 -9.07 18.11 6.41
C SER A 26 -8.05 16.99 6.10
N ASP A 27 -7.21 16.67 7.08
CA ASP A 27 -6.23 15.59 7.02
C ASP A 27 -6.90 14.25 6.63
N ILE A 28 -8.09 13.97 7.16
CA ILE A 28 -8.85 12.74 6.85
C ILE A 28 -9.21 12.68 5.36
N SER A 29 -9.76 13.76 4.81
CA SER A 29 -10.07 13.84 3.37
C SER A 29 -8.81 13.73 2.51
N ALA A 30 -7.68 14.25 2.98
CA ALA A 30 -6.41 14.14 2.28
C ALA A 30 -5.90 12.68 2.23
N LEU A 31 -6.06 11.94 3.32
CA LEU A 31 -5.72 10.52 3.37
C LEU A 31 -6.63 9.68 2.46
N VAL A 32 -7.94 9.98 2.39
CA VAL A 32 -8.88 9.29 1.50
C VAL A 32 -8.48 9.48 0.02
N VAL A 33 -8.08 10.69 -0.35
CA VAL A 33 -7.57 10.99 -1.70
C VAL A 33 -6.26 10.24 -1.95
N ALA A 34 -5.30 10.34 -1.03
CA ALA A 34 -4.01 9.67 -1.10
C ALA A 34 -4.12 8.13 -1.18
N GLN A 35 -5.17 7.53 -0.58
CA GLN A 35 -5.40 6.09 -0.60
C GLN A 35 -5.74 5.56 -1.99
N GLN A 36 -6.31 6.40 -2.87
CA GLN A 36 -6.52 6.03 -4.26
C GLN A 36 -5.19 5.88 -5.01
N PHE A 37 -4.20 6.71 -4.66
CA PHE A 37 -2.85 6.65 -5.21
C PHE A 37 -2.03 5.47 -4.66
N ALA A 38 -2.30 5.07 -3.41
CA ALA A 38 -1.65 3.92 -2.77
C ALA A 38 -1.89 2.59 -3.50
N ARG A 39 -2.87 2.51 -4.42
CA ARG A 39 -3.07 1.33 -5.28
C ARG A 39 -1.90 1.04 -6.22
N ARG A 40 -1.07 2.04 -6.52
CA ARG A 40 0.04 1.94 -7.47
C ARG A 40 1.42 1.85 -6.81
N GLY A 41 1.49 1.93 -5.49
CA GLY A 41 2.74 1.97 -4.74
C GLY A 41 2.58 2.66 -3.39
N ASP A 42 3.69 2.95 -2.73
CA ASP A 42 3.68 3.68 -1.46
C ASP A 42 3.47 5.17 -1.72
N VAL A 43 2.68 5.83 -0.87
CA VAL A 43 2.32 7.25 -1.03
C VAL A 43 2.54 7.98 0.27
N GLU A 44 3.35 9.04 0.22
CA GLU A 44 3.56 9.93 1.35
C GLU A 44 2.71 11.20 1.21
N VAL A 45 1.91 11.47 2.24
CA VAL A 45 1.08 12.67 2.30
C VAL A 45 1.75 13.71 3.18
N TRP A 46 2.00 14.86 2.59
CA TRP A 46 2.62 16.01 3.22
C TRP A 46 1.71 17.24 3.11
N GLN A 47 1.68 18.07 4.13
CA GLN A 47 1.00 19.35 4.18
C GLN A 47 2.06 20.42 4.43
N LEU A 48 2.53 21.04 3.35
CA LEU A 48 3.63 22.00 3.37
C LEU A 48 4.88 21.39 4.06
N ASP A 49 5.13 21.70 5.33
CA ASP A 49 6.26 21.20 6.14
C ASP A 49 5.90 19.99 7.02
N ARG A 50 4.60 19.70 7.18
CA ARG A 50 4.11 18.65 8.09
C ARG A 50 3.83 17.36 7.33
N LYS A 51 4.50 16.26 7.70
CA LYS A 51 4.10 14.92 7.24
C LYS A 51 2.80 14.52 7.92
N ILE A 52 1.76 14.27 7.12
CA ILE A 52 0.44 13.84 7.60
C ILE A 52 0.44 12.33 7.81
N GLY A 53 0.97 11.58 6.84
CA GLY A 53 1.01 10.13 6.92
C GLY A 53 1.69 9.46 5.73
N LEU A 54 2.00 8.18 5.88
CA LEU A 54 2.47 7.29 4.81
C LEU A 54 1.41 6.22 4.59
N LEU A 55 0.91 6.13 3.36
CA LEU A 55 0.00 5.08 2.91
C LEU A 55 0.81 4.06 2.13
N ARG A 56 1.00 2.88 2.70
CA ARG A 56 1.65 1.79 1.98
C ARG A 56 0.63 1.12 1.07
N GLY A 57 1.02 0.91 -0.18
CA GLY A 57 0.17 0.20 -1.12
C GLY A 57 0.03 -1.28 -0.73
N PRO A 58 -0.96 -2.00 -1.30
CA PRO A 58 -0.98 -3.44 -1.21
C PRO A 58 0.27 -3.96 -1.94
N ARG A 59 1.30 -4.29 -1.16
CA ARG A 59 2.48 -4.98 -1.67
C ARG A 59 1.98 -6.28 -2.32
N PRO A 60 2.35 -6.61 -3.57
CA PRO A 60 1.99 -7.90 -4.16
C PRO A 60 2.57 -9.12 -3.42
N HIS A 61 3.36 -8.90 -2.36
CA HIS A 61 4.17 -9.92 -1.70
C HIS A 61 3.81 -10.15 -0.22
N GLU A 62 2.52 -10.18 0.09
CA GLU A 62 2.02 -10.99 1.21
C GLU A 62 1.13 -12.15 0.73
N VAL A 63 1.40 -12.65 -0.48
CA VAL A 63 1.08 -14.03 -0.86
C VAL A 63 2.28 -14.93 -0.52
N SER A 64 2.55 -15.06 0.77
CA SER A 64 3.43 -16.05 1.39
C SER A 64 3.31 -15.78 2.89
N GLN A 65 2.81 -16.64 3.76
CA GLN A 65 2.88 -18.10 3.79
C GLN A 65 1.70 -18.58 4.64
N ASN A 66 0.65 -19.14 4.04
CA ASN A 66 -0.34 -19.95 4.75
C ASN A 66 -0.99 -20.98 3.81
N VAL A 67 -0.18 -21.52 2.89
CA VAL A 67 -0.53 -22.77 2.21
C VAL A 67 0.09 -23.93 2.99
N PRO A 68 -0.66 -24.68 3.81
CA PRO A 68 -0.37 -26.09 3.94
C PRO A 68 -0.80 -26.75 2.62
N CYS A 69 0.13 -26.85 1.68
CA CYS A 69 0.09 -27.89 0.67
C CYS A 69 0.38 -29.23 1.36
N GLU A 70 -0.63 -29.86 1.95
CA GLU A 70 -0.60 -31.29 2.28
C GLU A 70 -1.68 -32.01 1.46
N THR A 71 -1.40 -32.15 0.17
CA THR A 71 -1.89 -33.30 -0.60
C THR A 71 -0.66 -34.03 -1.10
N ASP A 72 -0.07 -34.89 -0.28
CA ASP A 72 0.74 -36.00 -0.78
C ASP A 72 0.82 -37.17 0.22
N ARG A 73 0.38 -38.33 -0.27
CA ARG A 73 0.83 -39.68 0.11
C ARG A 73 0.63 -40.20 1.55
N PHE A 74 -0.56 -40.77 1.78
CA PHE A 74 -0.67 -42.09 2.43
C PHE A 74 -1.60 -43.05 1.65
N ARG A 75 -1.48 -43.03 0.32
CA ARG A 75 -1.89 -44.16 -0.52
C ARG A 75 -0.66 -45.05 -0.71
N GLU A 76 -0.23 -45.76 0.34
CA GLU A 76 0.46 -47.06 0.24
C GLU A 76 0.72 -47.65 1.64
N GLN A 77 -0.21 -48.43 2.18
CA GLN A 77 0.22 -49.64 2.89
C GLN A 77 -0.81 -50.76 2.74
N VAL A 78 -0.60 -51.48 1.64
CA VAL A 78 -0.72 -52.93 1.49
C VAL A 78 -1.30 -53.71 2.69
N ARG A 79 -2.42 -54.39 2.40
CA ARG A 79 -2.59 -55.84 2.58
C ARG A 79 -2.03 -56.41 3.90
N ASN A 80 -2.92 -56.59 4.89
CA ASN A 80 -3.02 -57.85 5.63
C ASN A 80 -4.43 -58.06 6.18
#